data_AF-A0A428NH81-F1
#
_entry.id   AF-A0A428NH81-F1
#
_cell.length_a   1.000
_cell.length_b   1.000
_cell.length_c   1.000
_cell.angle_alpha   90.00
_cell.angle_beta   90.00
_cell.angle_gamma   90.00
#
_symmetry.space_group_name_H-M   'P 1'
#
loop_
_entity.id
_entity.type
_entity.pdbx_description
1 polymer ?
#
loop_
_entity_poly.entity_id
_entity_poly.type
_entity_poly.pdbx_seq_one_letter_code
_entity_poly.pdbx_strand_id
1 'polypeptide(L)'
;MPSQPASSGDGYLDDDCPLMPDGSEWNGLNLLDLLKRDRSPFSPTCDVNLLQEVDEKLGAKVIDVPRVHNRAGNYDNNLILSDQRRVLARLANADVNMPNYGGTPLDWLHKDLDFEVAIYGLLQNAPGIPTDRLLHYRYPLKHTEVKHGMPKDITGRWLMIFEIAQGERQL
;
A
#
# COMPACT_ATOMS: atom_id res chain seq x y z
N MET A 1 19.75 -14.59 -17.97
CA MET A 1 20.79 -14.58 -16.93
C MET A 1 20.08 -14.39 -15.59
N PRO A 2 20.34 -15.21 -14.57
CA PRO A 2 19.74 -15.00 -13.26
C PRO A 2 20.37 -13.76 -12.63
N SER A 3 19.53 -12.82 -12.23
CA SER A 3 19.90 -11.58 -11.53
C SER A 3 20.70 -11.93 -10.27
N GLN A 4 21.83 -11.26 -10.07
CA GLN A 4 22.67 -11.42 -8.88
C GLN A 4 21.85 -11.13 -7.60
N PRO A 5 22.07 -11.89 -6.50
CA PRO A 5 21.59 -11.47 -5.20
C PRO A 5 22.28 -10.15 -4.83
N ALA A 6 21.50 -9.20 -4.32
CA ALA A 6 21.99 -7.93 -3.84
C ALA A 6 23.16 -8.14 -2.86
N SER A 7 24.14 -7.25 -3.01
CA SER A 7 25.35 -7.12 -2.20
C SER A 7 25.07 -7.24 -0.69
N SER A 8 25.92 -8.00 -0.02
CA SER A 8 26.24 -7.99 1.40
C SER A 8 26.07 -6.62 2.10
N GLY A 9 25.31 -6.59 3.20
CA GLY A 9 25.52 -5.62 4.30
C GLY A 9 24.28 -4.97 4.91
N ASP A 10 23.31 -4.55 4.09
CA ASP A 10 22.24 -3.66 4.55
C ASP A 10 20.92 -4.42 4.73
N GLY A 11 20.30 -4.29 5.90
CA GLY A 11 18.99 -4.88 6.17
C GLY A 11 17.91 -4.28 5.27
N TYR A 12 16.87 -5.06 4.96
CA TYR A 12 15.72 -4.58 4.21
C TYR A 12 14.99 -3.48 5.01
N LEU A 13 14.79 -2.31 4.41
CA LEU A 13 14.06 -1.19 5.01
C LEU A 13 12.71 -1.03 4.34
N ASP A 14 12.70 -0.93 3.02
CA ASP A 14 11.53 -0.83 2.17
C ASP A 14 11.75 -1.43 0.78
N ASP A 15 10.66 -1.58 0.03
CA ASP A 15 10.69 -2.05 -1.35
C ASP A 15 11.42 -1.07 -2.29
N ASP A 16 12.10 -1.64 -3.27
CA ASP A 16 12.53 -0.88 -4.45
C ASP A 16 11.33 -0.31 -5.21
N CYS A 17 11.57 0.73 -6.02
CA CYS A 17 10.55 1.25 -6.92
C CYS A 17 10.08 0.15 -7.90
N PRO A 18 8.76 -0.03 -8.09
CA PRO A 18 8.23 -1.04 -9.00
C PRO A 18 8.64 -0.74 -10.45
N LEU A 19 9.07 -1.78 -11.17
CA LEU A 19 9.51 -1.71 -12.56
C LEU A 19 8.57 -2.50 -13.46
N MET A 20 8.43 -2.06 -14.71
CA MET A 20 7.75 -2.82 -15.75
C MET A 20 8.49 -4.15 -16.03
N PRO A 21 7.81 -5.17 -16.60
CA PRO A 21 8.45 -6.46 -16.92
C PRO A 21 9.66 -6.38 -17.86
N ASP A 22 9.79 -5.30 -18.63
CA ASP A 22 10.93 -5.01 -19.50
C ASP A 22 12.09 -4.29 -18.76
N GLY A 23 11.94 -4.04 -17.46
CA GLY A 23 12.90 -3.37 -16.60
C GLY A 23 12.82 -1.84 -16.64
N SER A 24 11.90 -1.26 -17.41
CA SER A 24 11.70 0.20 -17.44
C SER A 24 10.93 0.69 -16.20
N GLU A 25 11.09 1.97 -15.87
CA GLU A 25 10.34 2.59 -14.78
C GLU A 25 8.84 2.58 -15.08
N TRP A 26 8.04 2.13 -14.12
CA TRP A 26 6.59 2.23 -14.24
C TRP A 26 6.13 3.64 -13.88
N ASN A 27 5.31 4.23 -14.74
CA ASN A 27 4.79 5.59 -14.56
C ASN A 27 3.64 5.68 -13.53
N GLY A 28 3.29 4.59 -12.86
CA GLY A 28 2.23 4.55 -11.85
C GLY A 28 0.81 4.51 -12.41
N LEU A 29 0.59 4.25 -13.70
CA LEU A 29 -0.75 4.25 -14.30
C LEU A 29 -1.29 2.84 -14.60
N ASN A 30 -2.62 2.72 -14.61
CA ASN A 30 -3.38 1.58 -15.13
C ASN A 30 -3.06 0.22 -14.46
N LEU A 31 -2.83 0.20 -13.14
CA LEU A 31 -2.41 -1.02 -12.44
C LEU A 31 -3.39 -2.19 -12.64
N LEU A 32 -4.70 -1.93 -12.58
CA LEU A 32 -5.71 -2.98 -12.72
C LEU A 32 -5.68 -3.64 -14.12
N ASP A 33 -5.44 -2.86 -15.16
CA ASP A 33 -5.33 -3.38 -16.52
C ASP A 33 -4.01 -4.12 -16.75
N LEU A 34 -2.93 -3.69 -16.11
CA LEU A 34 -1.66 -4.42 -16.09
C LEU A 34 -1.81 -5.78 -15.40
N LEU A 35 -2.54 -5.82 -14.27
CA LEU A 35 -2.84 -7.05 -13.54
C LEU A 35 -3.63 -8.06 -14.38
N LYS A 36 -4.71 -7.61 -15.03
CA LYS A 36 -5.53 -8.46 -15.93
C LYS A 36 -4.74 -9.05 -17.10
N ARG A 37 -3.57 -8.51 -17.40
CA ARG A 37 -2.70 -8.90 -18.53
C ARG A 37 -1.41 -9.59 -18.06
N ASP A 38 -1.31 -9.96 -16.78
CA ASP A 38 -0.10 -10.54 -16.17
C ASP A 38 1.16 -9.70 -16.39
N ARG A 39 1.00 -8.36 -16.35
CA ARG A 39 2.08 -7.37 -16.54
C ARG A 39 2.22 -6.42 -15.36
N SER A 40 1.91 -6.90 -14.15
CA SER A 40 2.07 -6.12 -12.93
C SER A 40 3.53 -5.67 -12.73
N PRO A 41 3.75 -4.42 -12.29
CA PRO A 41 5.07 -3.90 -11.93
C PRO A 41 5.48 -4.21 -10.47
N PHE A 42 4.57 -4.73 -9.63
CA PHE A 42 4.82 -5.04 -8.21
C PHE A 42 5.26 -6.48 -7.95
N SER A 43 5.58 -7.24 -9.00
CA SER A 43 5.82 -8.69 -8.93
C SER A 43 4.58 -9.45 -8.40
N PRO A 44 4.56 -10.80 -8.36
CA PRO A 44 3.32 -11.54 -8.05
C PRO A 44 2.85 -11.46 -6.58
N THR A 45 3.52 -10.71 -5.70
CA THR A 45 3.29 -10.77 -4.24
C THR A 45 2.37 -9.70 -3.66
N CYS A 46 2.20 -8.53 -4.28
CA CYS A 46 1.56 -7.38 -3.62
C CYS A 46 0.10 -7.09 -4.07
N ASP A 47 -0.29 -7.48 -5.27
CA ASP A 47 -1.38 -6.74 -5.93
C ASP A 47 -2.80 -7.27 -5.71
N VAL A 48 -3.01 -8.59 -5.66
CA VAL A 48 -4.37 -9.15 -5.54
C VAL A 48 -4.92 -8.97 -4.14
N ASN A 49 -4.06 -9.05 -3.12
CA ASN A 49 -4.48 -9.01 -1.72
C ASN A 49 -4.96 -7.61 -1.30
N LEU A 50 -4.36 -6.53 -1.82
CA LEU A 50 -4.83 -5.17 -1.54
C LEU A 50 -6.24 -4.93 -2.09
N LEU A 51 -6.47 -5.28 -3.35
CA LEU A 51 -7.76 -5.06 -3.99
C LEU A 51 -8.86 -5.89 -3.32
N GLN A 52 -8.56 -7.14 -2.98
CA GLN A 52 -9.47 -7.98 -2.22
C GLN A 52 -9.76 -7.41 -0.83
N GLU A 53 -8.75 -6.94 -0.10
CA GLU A 53 -8.95 -6.33 1.22
C GLU A 53 -9.83 -5.08 1.13
N VAL A 54 -9.64 -4.22 0.12
CA VAL A 54 -10.49 -3.06 -0.13
C VAL A 54 -11.94 -3.49 -0.44
N ASP A 55 -12.12 -4.49 -1.31
CA ASP A 55 -13.44 -5.04 -1.65
C ASP A 55 -14.21 -5.48 -0.39
N GLU A 56 -13.53 -6.22 0.48
CA GLU A 56 -14.10 -6.80 1.69
C GLU A 56 -14.42 -5.73 2.74
N LYS A 57 -13.50 -4.77 2.95
CA LYS A 57 -13.67 -3.73 3.97
C LYS A 57 -14.68 -2.65 3.59
N LEU A 58 -14.79 -2.34 2.31
CA LEU A 58 -15.68 -1.28 1.83
C LEU A 58 -17.00 -1.80 1.24
N GLY A 59 -17.13 -3.11 1.05
CA GLY A 59 -18.35 -3.73 0.51
C GLY A 59 -18.64 -3.38 -0.95
N ALA A 60 -17.63 -2.93 -1.71
CA ALA A 60 -17.74 -2.53 -3.10
C ALA A 60 -16.49 -2.95 -3.87
N LYS A 61 -16.66 -3.41 -5.11
CA LYS A 61 -15.57 -3.95 -5.92
C LYS A 61 -14.66 -2.85 -6.44
N VAL A 62 -13.34 -3.01 -6.39
CA VAL A 62 -12.41 -2.16 -7.14
C VAL A 62 -12.59 -2.44 -8.62
N ILE A 63 -12.98 -1.42 -9.37
CA ILE A 63 -13.21 -1.50 -10.82
C ILE A 63 -12.11 -0.80 -11.63
N ASP A 64 -11.30 0.05 -10.99
CA ASP A 64 -10.15 0.69 -11.61
C ASP A 64 -9.10 1.11 -10.57
N VAL A 65 -7.84 1.12 -10.99
CA VAL A 65 -6.69 1.68 -10.25
C VAL A 65 -5.97 2.66 -11.19
N PRO A 66 -6.51 3.88 -11.36
CA PRO A 66 -6.00 4.83 -12.35
C PRO A 66 -4.56 5.28 -12.08
N ARG A 67 -4.18 5.38 -10.81
CA ARG A 67 -2.90 5.96 -10.41
C ARG A 67 -2.38 5.34 -9.12
N VAL A 68 -1.09 5.04 -9.10
CA VAL A 68 -0.34 4.71 -7.90
C VAL A 68 0.83 5.69 -7.79
N HIS A 69 0.95 6.34 -6.64
CA HIS A 69 2.10 7.17 -6.32
C HIS A 69 3.03 6.41 -5.40
N ASN A 70 4.30 6.33 -5.80
CA ASN A 70 5.36 5.92 -4.89
C ASN A 70 5.86 7.16 -4.15
N ARG A 71 5.52 7.27 -2.86
CA ARG A 71 6.04 8.31 -1.96
C ARG A 71 7.00 7.66 -0.97
N ALA A 72 7.88 8.45 -0.39
CA ALA A 72 8.78 7.96 0.66
C ALA A 72 7.99 7.20 1.74
N GLY A 73 8.22 5.89 1.83
CA GLY A 73 7.59 4.99 2.79
C GLY A 73 6.26 4.34 2.36
N ASN A 74 5.64 4.72 1.23
CA ASN A 74 4.26 4.32 0.92
C ASN A 74 3.93 4.24 -0.58
N TYR A 75 3.04 3.30 -0.90
CA TYR A 75 2.28 3.26 -2.13
C TYR A 75 0.87 3.83 -1.90
N ASP A 76 0.62 4.99 -2.50
CA ASP A 76 -0.67 5.67 -2.49
C ASP A 76 -1.47 5.23 -3.72
N ASN A 77 -2.40 4.29 -3.54
CA ASN A 77 -3.20 3.71 -4.61
C ASN A 77 -4.55 4.44 -4.73
N ASN A 78 -4.75 5.16 -5.83
CA ASN A 78 -6.04 5.76 -6.14
C ASN A 78 -6.94 4.68 -6.75
N LEU A 79 -8.08 4.40 -6.12
CA LEU A 79 -9.00 3.33 -6.51
C LEU A 79 -10.38 3.91 -6.84
N ILE A 80 -11.04 3.31 -7.82
CA ILE A 80 -12.45 3.55 -8.13
C ILE A 80 -13.23 2.29 -7.80
N LEU A 81 -14.29 2.44 -7.00
CA LEU A 81 -15.15 1.35 -6.59
C LEU A 81 -16.40 1.23 -7.47
N SER A 82 -17.06 0.06 -7.44
CA SER A 82 -18.24 -0.25 -8.24
C SER A 82 -19.43 0.67 -7.97
N ASP A 83 -19.51 1.24 -6.77
CA ASP A 83 -20.52 2.23 -6.37
C ASP A 83 -20.08 3.69 -6.66
N GLN A 84 -19.03 3.86 -7.47
CA GLN A 84 -18.48 5.13 -7.92
C GLN A 84 -17.75 5.93 -6.83
N ARG A 85 -17.59 5.40 -5.61
CA ARG A 85 -16.71 6.01 -4.62
C ARG A 85 -15.26 5.97 -5.11
N ARG A 86 -14.54 7.04 -4.80
CA ARG A 86 -13.09 7.14 -5.01
C ARG A 86 -12.42 7.04 -3.66
N VAL A 87 -11.43 6.16 -3.55
CA VAL A 87 -10.70 5.96 -2.31
C VAL A 87 -9.20 5.97 -2.57
N LEU A 88 -8.45 6.42 -1.57
CA LEU A 88 -7.00 6.32 -1.53
C LEU A 88 -6.63 5.18 -0.57
N ALA A 89 -5.99 4.13 -1.07
CA ALA A 89 -5.40 3.09 -0.24
C ALA A 89 -3.88 3.34 -0.12
N ARG A 90 -3.46 3.86 1.03
CA ARG A 90 -2.06 4.06 1.40
C ARG A 90 -1.52 2.79 2.04
N LEU A 91 -0.63 2.10 1.34
CA LEU A 91 0.00 0.87 1.77
C LEU A 91 1.48 1.14 2.06
N ALA A 92 2.00 0.65 3.18
CA ALA A 92 3.43 0.74 3.47
C ALA A 92 4.27 0.03 2.38
N ASN A 93 5.35 0.68 1.95
CA ASN A 93 6.35 0.04 1.09
C ASN A 93 7.25 -0.93 1.88
N ALA A 94 7.30 -0.79 3.21
CA ALA A 94 8.02 -1.66 4.12
C ALA A 94 7.12 -2.81 4.62
N ASP A 95 7.64 -4.03 4.60
CA ASP A 95 6.95 -5.22 5.13
C ASP A 95 7.78 -5.85 6.25
N VAL A 96 7.23 -5.86 7.46
CA VAL A 96 7.93 -6.37 8.67
C VAL A 96 8.23 -7.88 8.62
N ASN A 97 7.65 -8.59 7.65
CA ASN A 97 7.88 -10.02 7.43
C ASN A 97 8.95 -10.29 6.36
N MET A 98 9.54 -9.26 5.76
CA MET A 98 10.64 -9.44 4.82
C MET A 98 11.87 -10.05 5.50
N PRO A 99 12.59 -10.98 4.84
CA PRO A 99 13.86 -11.49 5.34
C PRO A 99 14.83 -10.33 5.60
N ASN A 100 15.51 -10.38 6.74
CA ASN A 100 16.46 -9.35 7.18
C ASN A 100 15.84 -7.94 7.30
N TYR A 101 14.53 -7.84 7.61
CA TYR A 101 13.91 -6.55 7.94
C TYR A 101 14.71 -5.84 9.06
N GLY A 102 15.29 -4.70 8.71
CA GLY A 102 16.09 -3.84 9.57
C GLY A 102 15.45 -2.48 9.85
N GLY A 103 14.19 -2.29 9.40
CA GLY A 103 13.45 -1.04 9.56
C GLY A 103 12.90 -0.82 10.98
N THR A 104 11.95 0.11 11.07
CA THR A 104 11.31 0.53 12.32
C THR A 104 10.71 -0.65 13.08
N PRO A 105 10.95 -0.78 14.41
CA PRO A 105 10.34 -1.80 15.25
C PRO A 105 8.81 -1.80 15.19
N LEU A 106 8.20 -2.98 15.33
CA LEU A 106 6.76 -3.16 15.18
C LEU A 106 5.94 -2.27 16.15
N ASP A 107 6.38 -2.13 17.40
CA ASP A 107 5.70 -1.32 18.40
C ASP A 107 5.79 0.18 18.11
N TRP A 108 6.83 0.63 17.40
CA TRP A 108 6.96 2.00 16.94
C TRP A 108 6.04 2.27 15.75
N LEU A 109 6.00 1.35 14.78
CA LEU A 109 5.03 1.43 13.67
C LEU A 109 3.58 1.48 14.18
N HIS A 110 3.25 0.72 15.23
CA HIS A 110 1.92 0.78 15.85
C HIS A 110 1.64 2.15 16.47
N LYS A 111 2.60 2.72 17.20
CA LYS A 111 2.47 4.07 17.81
C LYS A 111 2.33 5.17 16.75
N ASP A 112 3.12 5.11 15.69
CA ASP A 112 3.05 6.09 14.59
C ASP A 112 1.69 6.01 13.90
N LEU A 113 1.19 4.80 13.64
CA LEU A 113 -0.13 4.60 13.06
C LEU A 113 -1.26 5.05 14.02
N ASP A 114 -1.17 4.73 15.31
CA ASP A 114 -2.12 5.20 16.33
C ASP A 114 -2.22 6.71 16.35
N PHE A 115 -1.07 7.38 16.30
CA PHE A 115 -0.98 8.83 16.28
C PHE A 115 -1.65 9.41 15.03
N GLU A 116 -1.35 8.88 13.84
CA GLU A 116 -1.95 9.35 12.59
C GLU A 116 -3.47 9.10 12.55
N VAL A 117 -3.93 7.91 12.97
CA VAL A 117 -5.36 7.59 13.09
C VAL A 117 -6.06 8.56 14.04
N ALA A 118 -5.45 8.88 15.18
CA ALA A 118 -6.00 9.83 16.14
C ALA A 118 -6.10 11.25 15.55
N ILE A 119 -5.13 11.68 14.74
CA ILE A 119 -5.17 12.96 14.03
C ILE A 119 -6.37 13.00 13.08
N TYR A 120 -6.54 11.98 12.23
CA TYR A 120 -7.67 11.95 11.31
C TYR A 120 -9.02 11.90 12.05
N GLY A 121 -9.09 11.17 13.17
CA GLY A 121 -10.26 11.18 14.05
C GLY A 121 -10.57 12.56 14.63
N LEU A 122 -9.55 13.31 15.04
CA LEU A 122 -9.71 14.69 15.52
C LEU A 122 -10.20 15.62 14.40
N LEU A 123 -9.51 15.60 13.26
CA LEU A 123 -9.75 16.51 12.14
C LEU A 123 -11.12 16.32 11.48
N GLN A 124 -11.60 15.07 11.37
CA GLN A 124 -12.95 14.79 10.87
C GLN A 124 -14.06 15.45 11.72
N ASN A 125 -13.79 15.71 12.98
CA ASN A 125 -14.72 16.36 13.90
C ASN A 125 -14.48 17.88 14.01
N ALA A 126 -13.47 18.43 13.33
CA ALA A 126 -13.14 19.84 13.38
C ALA A 126 -13.93 20.63 12.33
N PRO A 127 -14.79 21.59 12.73
CA PRO A 127 -15.56 22.38 11.79
C PRO A 127 -14.65 23.26 10.92
N GLY A 128 -14.85 23.23 9.60
CA GLY A 128 -14.16 24.11 8.66
C GLY A 128 -12.78 23.65 8.21
N ILE A 129 -12.32 22.45 8.60
CA ILE A 129 -11.07 21.87 8.11
C ILE A 129 -11.40 20.78 7.07
N PRO A 130 -11.03 20.97 5.79
CA PRO A 130 -11.10 19.90 4.81
C PRO A 130 -10.14 18.78 5.23
N THR A 131 -10.65 17.56 5.36
CA THR A 131 -9.84 16.39 5.70
C THR A 131 -10.44 15.15 5.08
N ASP A 132 -9.59 14.32 4.50
CA ASP A 132 -10.00 13.02 3.98
C ASP A 132 -10.57 12.14 5.10
N ARG A 133 -11.66 11.44 4.79
CA ARG A 133 -12.29 10.57 5.76
C ARG A 133 -11.61 9.21 5.75
N LEU A 134 -10.87 8.90 6.82
CA LEU A 134 -10.35 7.56 7.10
C LEU A 134 -11.51 6.57 7.26
N LEU A 135 -11.62 5.62 6.34
CA LEU A 135 -12.64 4.58 6.31
C LEU A 135 -12.19 3.30 7.01
N HIS A 136 -10.90 2.97 6.87
CA HIS A 136 -10.31 1.75 7.42
C HIS A 136 -8.82 1.93 7.64
N TYR A 137 -8.27 1.25 8.64
CA TYR A 137 -6.84 1.08 8.82
C TYR A 137 -6.52 -0.31 9.36
N ARG A 138 -5.30 -0.78 9.11
CA ARG A 138 -4.78 -2.05 9.60
C ARG A 138 -3.32 -1.91 9.99
N TYR A 139 -2.99 -2.41 11.19
CA TYR A 139 -1.61 -2.53 11.65
C TYR A 139 -0.82 -3.56 10.84
N PRO A 140 0.51 -3.41 10.73
CA PRO A 140 1.34 -4.48 10.22
C PRO A 140 1.33 -5.63 11.24
N LEU A 141 1.21 -6.86 10.73
CA LEU A 141 1.24 -8.08 11.51
C LEU A 141 2.55 -8.82 11.24
N LYS A 142 3.32 -9.06 12.30
CA LYS A 142 4.52 -9.91 12.22
C LYS A 142 4.13 -11.37 12.44
N HIS A 143 4.44 -12.23 11.47
CA HIS A 143 4.25 -13.66 11.59
C HIS A 143 5.22 -14.26 12.62
N THR A 144 4.73 -15.18 13.44
CA THR A 144 5.54 -15.90 14.44
C THR A 144 6.47 -16.94 13.81
N GLU A 145 6.14 -17.40 12.60
CA GLU A 145 6.98 -18.31 11.83
C GLU A 145 8.08 -17.54 11.09
N VAL A 146 9.32 -18.03 11.19
CA VAL A 146 10.44 -17.50 10.41
C VAL A 146 10.26 -17.93 8.95
N LYS A 147 9.55 -17.11 8.17
CA LYS A 147 9.47 -17.29 6.72
C LYS A 147 10.80 -16.86 6.12
N HIS A 148 11.51 -17.81 5.51
CA HIS A 148 12.83 -17.57 4.89
C HIS A 148 12.73 -17.01 3.46
N GLY A 149 11.51 -16.74 2.97
CA GLY A 149 11.26 -16.26 1.62
C GLY A 149 10.38 -15.00 1.62
N MET A 150 10.23 -14.40 0.44
CA MET A 150 9.40 -13.22 0.24
C MET A 150 7.98 -13.43 0.80
N PRO A 151 7.41 -12.44 1.52
CA PRO A 151 6.01 -12.45 1.89
C PRO A 151 5.12 -12.67 0.65
N LYS A 152 4.07 -13.49 0.81
CA LYS A 152 3.09 -13.77 -0.25
C LYS A 152 1.82 -12.94 -0.12
N ASP A 153 1.78 -12.10 0.91
CA ASP A 153 0.65 -11.28 1.30
C ASP A 153 1.16 -9.93 1.81
N ILE A 154 0.22 -9.00 2.01
CA ILE A 154 0.50 -7.62 2.45
C ILE A 154 0.28 -7.43 3.96
N THR A 155 0.17 -8.51 4.73
CA THR A 155 -0.22 -8.40 6.16
C THR A 155 0.87 -7.77 7.02
N GLY A 156 2.14 -7.89 6.62
CA GLY A 156 3.26 -7.23 7.29
C GLY A 156 3.42 -5.75 6.96
N ARG A 157 2.56 -5.23 6.07
CA ARG A 157 2.49 -3.81 5.70
C ARG A 157 1.29 -3.21 6.42
N TRP A 158 1.42 -2.00 6.94
CA TRP A 158 0.26 -1.28 7.41
C TRP A 158 -0.53 -0.69 6.23
N LEU A 159 -1.81 -0.46 6.45
CA LEU A 159 -2.74 0.04 5.43
C LEU A 159 -3.64 1.11 6.03
N MET A 160 -3.89 2.20 5.30
CA MET A 160 -4.95 3.16 5.57
C MET A 160 -5.77 3.40 4.30
N ILE A 161 -7.08 3.43 4.43
CA ILE A 161 -8.01 3.65 3.33
C ILE A 161 -8.82 4.90 3.60
N PHE A 162 -8.74 5.88 2.71
CA PHE A 162 -9.40 7.16 2.82
C PHE A 162 -10.46 7.32 1.73
N GLU A 163 -11.58 7.95 2.06
CA GLU A 163 -12.52 8.49 1.07
C GLU A 163 -11.95 9.78 0.49
N ILE A 164 -11.79 9.83 -0.83
CA ILE A 164 -11.38 11.05 -1.52
C ILE A 164 -12.63 11.88 -1.78
N ALA A 165 -12.67 13.11 -1.27
CA ALA A 165 -13.81 14.00 -1.48
C ALA A 165 -14.03 14.26 -2.99
N GLN A 166 -15.27 14.18 -3.46
CA GLN A 166 -15.63 14.58 -4.82
C GLN A 166 -15.33 16.07 -5.02
N GLY A 167 -14.26 16.38 -5.77
CA GLY A 167 -13.90 17.75 -6.13
C GLY A 167 -12.41 18.07 -6.02
N GLU A 168 -11.61 17.23 -5.36
CA GLU A 168 -10.17 17.45 -5.30
C GLU A 168 -9.51 17.18 -6.66
N ARG A 169 -8.75 18.17 -7.16
CA ARG A 169 -7.96 18.03 -8.38
C ARG A 169 -6.89 16.98 -8.13
N GLN A 170 -6.76 16.08 -9.10
CA GLN A 170 -5.58 15.25 -9.28
C GLN A 170 -4.37 16.18 -9.36
N LEU A 171 -3.52 16.17 -8.33
CA LEU A 171 -2.14 16.69 -8.41
C LEU A 171 -1.23 15.55 -8.86
#